data_AF-A0A917YQ62-F1
#
_entry.id   AF-A0A917YQ62-F1
#
_cell.length_a   1.000
_cell.length_b   1.000
_cell.length_c   1.000
_cell.angle_alpha   90.00
_cell.angle_beta   90.00
_cell.angle_gamma   90.00
#
_symmetry.space_group_name_H-M   'P 1'
#
loop_
_entity.id
_entity.type
_entity.pdbx_description
1 polymer ?
#
loop_
_entity_poly.entity_id
_entity_poly.type
_entity_poly.pdbx_seq_one_letter_code
_entity_poly.pdbx_strand_id
1 'polypeptide(L)'
;MKYIALLAALLAASPLYAAKQPINNKIQTLGFSCADTVVDVIPLLGRGEDAEHFVAQDIQTELERQHKGSVLTQVECLGEPELKASVIKDNAGNEVLSKMSIAFPVAIQVNVNKQTIEMQVDQTYLAENLEKAEGKKVTQHFVVKKS
;
A
#
# COMPACT_ATOMS: atom_id res chain seq x y z
N MET A 1 -65.56 -44.43 -1.79
CA MET A 1 -65.54 -42.95 -1.89
C MET A 1 -64.38 -42.44 -1.05
N LYS A 2 -63.61 -41.50 -1.63
CA LYS A 2 -62.86 -40.42 -0.95
C LYS A 2 -61.40 -40.66 -0.49
N TYR A 3 -60.53 -40.11 -1.36
CA TYR A 3 -59.33 -39.28 -1.15
C TYR A 3 -57.96 -39.93 -0.93
N ILE A 4 -57.25 -39.92 -2.07
CA ILE A 4 -55.81 -39.75 -2.28
C ILE A 4 -55.28 -38.53 -1.50
N ALA A 5 -54.09 -38.67 -0.91
CA ALA A 5 -53.17 -37.55 -0.73
C ALA A 5 -51.73 -38.03 -0.94
N LEU A 6 -51.12 -37.52 -2.02
CA LEU A 6 -49.69 -37.61 -2.34
C LEU A 6 -48.87 -36.90 -1.26
N LEU A 7 -47.68 -37.44 -0.97
CA LEU A 7 -46.55 -36.65 -0.49
C LEU A 7 -45.30 -37.08 -1.26
N ALA A 8 -45.00 -36.35 -2.33
CA ALA A 8 -43.71 -36.37 -2.99
C ALA A 8 -42.77 -35.44 -2.22
N ALA A 9 -41.75 -36.01 -1.57
CA ALA A 9 -40.68 -35.24 -0.96
C ALA A 9 -39.69 -34.79 -2.05
N LEU A 10 -39.74 -33.51 -2.40
CA LEU A 10 -38.73 -32.84 -3.23
C LEU A 10 -37.48 -32.61 -2.39
N LEU A 11 -36.44 -33.41 -2.63
CA LEU A 11 -35.08 -33.12 -2.17
C LEU A 11 -34.54 -31.92 -2.97
N ALA A 12 -34.71 -30.71 -2.45
CA ALA A 12 -34.03 -29.53 -2.97
C ALA A 12 -32.53 -29.64 -2.65
N ALA A 13 -31.74 -30.08 -3.63
CA ALA A 13 -30.30 -29.98 -3.60
C ALA A 13 -29.93 -28.49 -3.55
N SER A 14 -29.58 -28.00 -2.37
CA SER A 14 -29.07 -26.64 -2.20
C SER A 14 -27.66 -26.61 -2.77
N PRO A 15 -27.32 -25.69 -3.70
CA PRO A 15 -25.94 -25.53 -4.10
C PRO A 15 -25.14 -25.08 -2.88
N LEU A 16 -24.13 -25.87 -2.50
CA LEU A 16 -23.12 -25.49 -1.52
C LEU A 16 -22.41 -24.25 -2.09
N TYR A 17 -22.85 -23.05 -1.68
CA TYR A 17 -22.06 -21.85 -1.79
C TYR A 17 -20.80 -22.08 -0.95
N ALA A 18 -19.70 -22.43 -1.63
CA ALA A 18 -18.39 -22.39 -1.02
C ALA A 18 -18.14 -20.93 -0.59
N ALA A 19 -18.34 -20.64 0.69
CA ALA A 19 -17.93 -19.38 1.27
C ALA A 19 -16.43 -19.26 1.04
N LYS A 20 -16.01 -18.32 0.19
CA LYS A 20 -14.61 -17.95 0.03
C LYS A 20 -14.16 -17.45 1.40
N GLN A 21 -13.46 -18.29 2.16
CA GLN A 21 -12.91 -17.87 3.44
C GLN A 21 -12.09 -16.60 3.19
N PRO A 22 -12.31 -15.51 3.94
CA PRO A 22 -11.44 -14.35 3.84
C PRO A 22 -10.06 -14.85 4.24
N ILE A 23 -9.15 -14.89 3.26
CA ILE A 23 -7.75 -15.17 3.55
C ILE A 23 -7.34 -13.99 4.43
N ASN A 24 -7.06 -14.25 5.71
CA ASN A 24 -6.51 -13.27 6.62
C ASN A 24 -5.07 -13.00 6.20
N ASN A 25 -4.91 -12.29 5.09
CA ASN A 25 -3.63 -11.91 4.50
C ASN A 25 -3.07 -10.74 5.29
N LYS A 26 -2.57 -11.01 6.49
CA LYS A 26 -1.72 -10.05 7.17
C LYS A 26 -0.44 -9.93 6.32
N ILE A 27 -0.22 -8.77 5.72
CA ILE A 27 1.01 -8.46 4.99
C ILE A 27 2.16 -8.57 5.99
N GLN A 28 3.18 -9.36 5.66
CA GLN A 28 4.39 -9.44 6.46
C GLN A 28 5.28 -8.24 6.14
N THR A 29 5.71 -7.53 7.17
CA THR A 29 6.53 -6.32 7.06
C THR A 29 7.85 -6.56 7.77
N LEU A 30 8.96 -6.29 7.08
CA LEU A 30 10.31 -6.60 7.55
C LEU A 30 11.24 -5.39 7.36
N GLY A 31 12.19 -5.20 8.29
CA GLY A 31 13.27 -4.21 8.14
C GLY A 31 12.86 -2.74 8.24
N PHE A 32 11.63 -2.42 8.65
CA PHE A 32 11.11 -1.04 8.66
C PHE A 32 11.73 -0.10 9.70
N SER A 33 12.63 -0.60 10.56
CA SER A 33 13.54 0.29 11.32
C SER A 33 14.41 1.16 10.41
N CYS A 34 14.50 0.84 9.11
CA CYS A 34 15.10 1.73 8.11
C CYS A 34 14.47 3.14 8.09
N ALA A 35 13.18 3.25 8.47
CA ALA A 35 12.44 4.51 8.43
C ALA A 35 12.78 5.44 9.60
N ASP A 36 13.48 4.94 10.63
CA ASP A 36 13.87 5.73 11.81
C ASP A 36 14.74 6.93 11.43
N THR A 37 15.48 6.85 10.32
CA THR A 37 16.32 7.95 9.80
C THR A 37 15.54 9.13 9.24
N VAL A 38 14.25 8.92 8.92
CA VAL A 38 13.35 9.94 8.35
C VAL A 38 12.10 10.15 9.19
N VAL A 39 12.06 9.62 10.42
CA VAL A 39 10.86 9.62 11.27
C VAL A 39 10.30 11.03 11.52
N ASP A 40 11.18 12.01 11.73
CA ASP A 40 10.80 13.39 12.01
C ASP A 40 10.09 14.08 10.83
N VAL A 41 10.29 13.59 9.61
CA VAL A 41 9.73 14.17 8.40
C VAL A 41 8.57 13.37 7.81
N ILE A 42 8.34 12.13 8.26
CA ILE A 42 7.19 11.30 7.84
C ILE A 42 5.85 12.03 7.97
N PRO A 43 5.54 12.78 9.05
CA PRO A 43 4.27 13.50 9.17
C PRO A 43 4.03 14.50 8.02
N LEU A 44 5.10 15.00 7.39
CA LEU A 44 5.01 15.87 6.22
C LEU A 44 4.53 15.14 4.96
N LEU A 45 4.43 13.81 4.96
CA LEU A 45 3.80 13.05 3.88
C LEU A 45 2.27 12.96 4.00
N GLY A 46 1.68 13.25 5.17
CA GLY A 46 0.23 13.15 5.35
C GLY A 46 -0.34 11.74 5.17
N ARG A 47 0.47 10.70 5.43
CA ARG A 47 0.12 9.28 5.32
C ARG A 47 -0.06 8.58 6.67
N GLY A 48 0.00 9.34 7.76
CA GLY A 48 0.18 8.80 9.11
C GLY A 48 1.66 8.81 9.50
N GLU A 49 1.93 8.28 10.69
CA GLU A 49 3.28 8.27 11.31
C GLU A 49 3.96 6.90 11.15
N ASP A 50 3.19 5.86 10.88
CA ASP A 50 3.66 4.48 10.77
C ASP A 50 4.03 4.13 9.31
N ALA A 51 5.32 4.27 8.97
CA ALA A 51 5.86 3.92 7.65
C ALA A 51 5.63 2.46 7.28
N GLU A 52 5.75 1.55 8.24
CA GLU A 52 5.51 0.13 8.01
C GLU A 52 4.10 -0.09 7.48
N HIS A 53 3.12 0.56 8.11
CA HIS A 53 1.73 0.43 7.73
C HIS A 53 1.42 1.13 6.40
N PHE A 54 1.75 2.42 6.25
CA PHE A 54 1.31 3.15 5.06
C PHE A 54 2.03 2.71 3.79
N VAL A 55 3.31 2.34 3.85
CA VAL A 55 4.04 1.85 2.67
C VAL A 55 3.44 0.54 2.17
N ALA A 56 3.16 -0.40 3.07
CA ALA A 56 2.54 -1.67 2.72
C ALA A 56 1.13 -1.47 2.13
N GLN A 57 0.33 -0.60 2.73
CA GLN A 57 -1.03 -0.30 2.26
C GLN A 57 -1.04 0.37 0.88
N ASP A 58 -0.16 1.35 0.66
CA ASP A 58 -0.07 2.07 -0.62
C ASP A 58 0.40 1.15 -1.75
N ILE A 59 1.38 0.27 -1.47
CA ILE A 59 1.84 -0.74 -2.42
C ILE A 59 0.70 -1.73 -2.75
N GLN A 60 -0.01 -2.26 -1.75
CA GLN A 60 -1.13 -3.17 -1.99
C GLN A 60 -2.22 -2.51 -2.85
N THR A 61 -2.54 -1.24 -2.56
CA THR A 61 -3.50 -0.46 -3.33
C THR A 61 -3.07 -0.30 -4.79
N GLU A 62 -1.79 0.00 -5.02
CA GLU A 62 -1.26 0.15 -6.38
C GLU A 62 -1.22 -1.18 -7.14
N LEU A 63 -0.84 -2.27 -6.49
CA LEU A 63 -0.87 -3.62 -7.08
C LEU A 63 -2.28 -4.01 -7.51
N GLU A 64 -3.29 -3.75 -6.66
CA GLU A 64 -4.71 -4.00 -7.00
C GLU A 64 -5.21 -3.11 -8.15
N ARG A 65 -4.76 -1.85 -8.18
CA ARG A 65 -5.08 -0.91 -9.26
C ARG A 65 -4.57 -1.42 -10.61
N GLN A 66 -3.36 -1.98 -10.64
CA GLN A 66 -2.77 -2.54 -11.85
C GLN A 66 -3.38 -3.90 -12.22
N HIS A 67 -3.62 -4.76 -11.22
CA HIS A 67 -4.21 -6.08 -11.42
C HIS A 67 -4.99 -6.53 -10.18
N LYS A 68 -6.33 -6.58 -10.28
CA LYS A 68 -7.25 -6.87 -9.15
C LYS A 68 -7.02 -8.21 -8.43
N GLY A 69 -6.29 -9.14 -9.04
CA GLY A 69 -5.95 -10.43 -8.45
C GLY A 69 -4.64 -10.43 -7.65
N SER A 70 -3.95 -9.30 -7.57
CA SER A 70 -2.66 -9.19 -6.89
C SER A 70 -2.82 -9.06 -5.38
N VAL A 71 -2.15 -9.93 -4.64
CA VAL A 71 -2.14 -9.94 -3.19
C VAL A 71 -0.71 -9.75 -2.72
N LEU A 72 -0.45 -8.65 -2.02
CA LEU A 72 0.81 -8.41 -1.34
C LEU A 72 0.89 -9.33 -0.12
N THR A 73 2.00 -10.05 -0.02
CA THR A 73 2.23 -11.00 1.08
C THR A 73 3.40 -10.59 1.96
N GLN A 74 4.41 -9.93 1.39
CA GLN A 74 5.54 -9.41 2.13
C GLN A 74 5.99 -8.06 1.56
N VAL A 75 6.43 -7.16 2.44
CA VAL A 75 7.21 -5.96 2.14
C VAL A 75 8.41 -5.92 3.07
N GLU A 76 9.61 -5.81 2.50
CA GLU A 76 10.86 -5.70 3.23
C GLU A 76 11.55 -4.40 2.84
N CYS A 77 11.91 -3.58 3.82
CA CYS A 77 12.75 -2.42 3.57
C CYS A 77 14.21 -2.85 3.37
N LEU A 78 14.78 -2.52 2.21
CA LEU A 78 16.11 -2.97 1.81
C LEU A 78 17.24 -2.04 2.30
N GLY A 79 16.90 -0.85 2.80
CA GLY A 79 17.86 0.14 3.26
C GLY A 79 17.21 1.46 3.63
N GLU A 80 18.03 2.43 4.03
CA GLU A 80 17.57 3.77 4.40
C GLU A 80 16.82 4.45 3.24
N PRO A 81 15.67 5.11 3.52
CA PRO A 81 14.96 5.86 2.51
C PRO A 81 15.78 7.02 1.95
N GLU A 82 15.70 7.26 0.63
CA GLU A 82 16.36 8.42 0.02
C GLU A 82 15.50 9.68 0.26
N LEU A 83 15.99 10.59 1.08
CA LEU A 83 15.37 11.89 1.36
C LEU A 83 15.97 12.99 0.48
N LYS A 84 15.12 13.71 -0.25
CA LYS A 84 15.48 14.93 -0.99
C LYS A 84 14.58 16.07 -0.53
N ALA A 85 15.17 17.22 -0.26
CA ALA A 85 14.44 18.43 0.15
C ALA A 85 14.78 19.61 -0.76
N SER A 86 13.84 20.54 -0.90
CA SER A 86 14.06 21.80 -1.61
C SER A 86 13.45 22.96 -0.83
N VAL A 87 14.21 24.04 -0.72
CA VAL A 87 13.82 25.25 -0.01
C VAL A 87 13.57 26.39 -0.99
N ILE A 88 12.72 27.33 -0.60
CA ILE A 88 12.55 28.64 -1.25
C ILE A 88 12.88 29.74 -0.24
N LYS A 89 13.07 30.97 -0.71
CA LYS A 89 13.19 32.14 0.18
C LYS A 89 11.83 32.80 0.38
N ASP A 90 11.49 33.12 1.63
CA ASP A 90 10.34 33.95 1.95
C ASP A 90 10.62 35.45 1.73
N ASN A 91 9.63 36.29 2.01
CA ASN A 91 9.74 37.75 1.86
C ASN A 91 10.77 38.39 2.81
N ALA A 92 11.14 37.71 3.90
CA ALA A 92 12.17 38.13 4.84
C ALA A 92 13.56 37.56 4.49
N GLY A 93 13.66 36.75 3.43
CA GLY A 93 14.89 36.11 2.97
C GLY A 93 15.23 34.79 3.69
N ASN A 94 14.34 34.27 4.54
CA ASN A 94 14.54 33.00 5.23
C ASN A 94 14.31 31.82 4.28
N GLU A 95 15.06 30.75 4.46
CA GLU A 95 14.84 29.50 3.74
C GLU A 95 13.69 28.70 4.36
N VAL A 96 12.69 28.39 3.55
CA VAL A 96 11.49 27.64 3.94
C VAL A 96 11.38 26.39 3.09
N LEU A 97 11.13 25.24 3.73
CA LEU A 97 10.92 23.97 3.05
C LEU A 97 9.69 24.05 2.14
N SER A 98 9.88 23.80 0.84
CA SER A 98 8.82 23.89 -0.17
C SER A 98 8.43 22.53 -0.75
N LYS A 99 9.43 21.65 -0.91
CA LYS A 99 9.25 20.30 -1.45
C LYS A 99 10.09 19.30 -0.71
N MET A 100 9.58 18.09 -0.60
CA MET A 100 10.28 16.96 -0.03
C MET A 100 9.90 15.67 -0.77
N SER A 101 10.89 14.82 -1.04
CA SER A 101 10.70 13.50 -1.60
C SER A 101 11.34 12.47 -0.68
N ILE A 102 10.63 11.37 -0.40
CA ILE A 102 11.14 10.21 0.32
C ILE A 102 10.91 8.98 -0.55
N ALA A 103 11.97 8.26 -0.91
CA ALA A 103 11.89 7.00 -1.63
C ALA A 103 12.29 5.83 -0.73
N PHE A 104 11.35 4.93 -0.46
CA PHE A 104 11.60 3.70 0.29
C PHE A 104 12.04 2.60 -0.68
N PRO A 105 13.30 2.12 -0.60
CA PRO A 105 13.73 0.97 -1.36
C PRO A 105 13.20 -0.30 -0.69
N VAL A 106 12.28 -1.00 -1.35
CA VAL A 106 11.64 -2.20 -0.79
C VAL A 106 11.76 -3.40 -1.71
N ALA A 107 11.85 -4.59 -1.13
CA ALA A 107 11.53 -5.85 -1.79
C ALA A 107 10.10 -6.23 -1.43
N ILE A 108 9.33 -6.70 -2.42
CA ILE A 108 7.95 -7.13 -2.22
C ILE A 108 7.75 -8.53 -2.77
N GLN A 109 6.88 -9.29 -2.09
CA GLN A 109 6.41 -10.58 -2.55
C GLN A 109 4.91 -10.50 -2.84
N VAL A 110 4.53 -10.77 -4.08
CA VAL A 110 3.16 -10.64 -4.58
C VAL A 110 2.68 -11.98 -5.11
N ASN A 111 1.50 -12.40 -4.66
CA ASN A 111 0.79 -13.53 -5.23
C ASN A 111 -0.17 -13.06 -6.32
N VAL A 112 0.00 -13.57 -7.53
CA VAL A 112 -0.88 -13.32 -8.68
C VAL A 112 -1.15 -14.65 -9.37
N ASN A 113 -2.41 -15.03 -9.56
CA ASN A 113 -2.79 -16.26 -10.28
C ASN A 113 -2.09 -17.54 -9.78
N LYS A 114 -1.91 -17.68 -8.45
CA LYS A 114 -1.20 -18.79 -7.77
C LYS A 114 0.32 -18.83 -8.03
N GLN A 115 0.89 -17.79 -8.59
CA GLN A 115 2.33 -17.60 -8.72
C GLN A 115 2.78 -16.54 -7.72
N THR A 116 3.92 -16.80 -7.10
CA THR A 116 4.61 -15.85 -6.23
C THR A 116 5.69 -15.14 -7.04
N ILE A 117 5.64 -13.82 -7.04
CA ILE A 117 6.56 -12.95 -7.77
C ILE A 117 7.26 -12.07 -6.76
N GLU A 118 8.58 -11.98 -6.87
CA GLU A 118 9.41 -11.08 -6.07
C GLU A 118 9.87 -9.91 -6.94
N MET A 119 9.78 -8.70 -6.39
CA MET A 119 10.17 -7.47 -7.10
C MET A 119 10.88 -6.52 -6.15
N GLN A 120 11.85 -5.78 -6.66
CA GLN A 120 12.37 -4.59 -5.97
C GLN A 120 11.65 -3.35 -6.49
N VAL A 121 11.26 -2.48 -5.58
CA VAL A 121 10.45 -1.30 -5.87
C VAL A 121 11.03 -0.11 -5.12
N ASP A 122 11.07 1.05 -5.77
CA ASP A 122 11.14 2.33 -5.05
C ASP A 122 9.71 2.87 -4.88
N GLN A 123 9.22 2.84 -3.65
CA GLN A 123 7.97 3.48 -3.28
C GLN A 123 8.28 4.92 -2.86
N THR A 124 7.98 5.87 -3.76
CA THR A 124 8.35 7.27 -3.60
C THR A 124 7.16 8.14 -3.27
N TYR A 125 7.34 9.03 -2.30
CA TYR A 125 6.37 10.05 -1.90
C TYR A 125 6.96 11.43 -2.16
N LEU A 126 6.24 12.26 -2.91
CA LEU A 126 6.60 13.66 -3.17
C LEU A 126 5.56 14.57 -2.52
N ALA A 127 5.98 15.32 -1.52
CA ALA A 127 5.22 16.39 -0.91
C ALA A 127 5.64 17.74 -1.50
N GLU A 128 4.68 18.53 -1.97
CA GLU A 128 4.86 19.86 -2.55
C GLU A 128 4.00 20.89 -1.82
N ASN A 129 4.36 22.17 -1.98
CA ASN A 129 3.71 23.32 -1.32
C ASN A 129 3.79 23.23 0.21
N LEU A 130 4.90 22.73 0.75
CA LEU A 130 5.10 22.59 2.19
C LEU A 130 5.21 23.95 2.91
N GLU A 131 5.51 25.01 2.17
CA GLU A 131 5.54 26.38 2.65
C GLU A 131 4.14 27.00 2.83
N LYS A 132 3.10 26.37 2.28
CA LYS A 132 1.74 26.92 2.26
C LYS A 132 0.90 26.28 3.37
N ALA A 133 0.08 27.10 4.03
CA ALA A 133 -0.89 26.62 5.02
C ALA A 133 -1.98 25.73 4.40
N GLU A 134 -2.32 25.97 3.12
CA GLU A 134 -3.30 25.21 2.35
C GLU A 134 -2.73 24.79 1.00
N GLY A 135 -3.30 23.75 0.39
CA GLY A 135 -2.87 23.29 -0.94
C GLY A 135 -1.60 22.43 -0.94
N LYS A 136 -1.21 21.89 0.22
CA LYS A 136 -0.24 20.80 0.32
C LYS A 136 -0.68 19.66 -0.60
N LYS A 137 0.23 19.23 -1.46
CA LYS A 137 -0.02 18.16 -2.43
C LYS A 137 0.95 17.02 -2.17
N VAL A 138 0.44 15.80 -2.10
CA VAL A 138 1.26 14.60 -1.97
C VAL A 138 0.95 13.67 -3.13
N THR A 139 1.97 13.36 -3.93
CA THR A 139 1.90 12.35 -4.98
C THR A 139 2.76 11.16 -4.61
N GLN A 140 2.42 10.00 -5.15
CA GLN A 140 3.18 8.77 -4.94
C GLN A 140 3.53 8.12 -6.26
N HIS A 141 4.67 7.43 -6.29
CA HIS A 141 5.16 6.67 -7.42
C HIS A 141 5.63 5.30 -6.95
N PHE A 142 5.15 4.27 -7.65
CA PHE A 142 5.58 2.89 -7.48
C PHE A 142 6.44 2.53 -8.70
N VAL A 143 7.74 2.35 -8.48
CA VAL A 143 8.70 2.10 -9.57
C VAL A 143 9.37 0.75 -9.38
N VAL A 144 9.04 -0.21 -10.23
CA VAL A 144 9.72 -1.53 -10.25
C VAL A 144 11.13 -1.37 -10.83
N LYS A 145 12.14 -1.82 -10.09
CA LYS A 145 13.53 -1.85 -10.55
C LYS A 145 13.74 -3.00 -11.53
N LYS A 146 14.49 -2.75 -12.61
CA LYS A 146 14.94 -3.81 -13.50
C LYS A 146 16.00 -4.64 -12.78
N SER A 147 15.76 -5.95 -12.72
CA SER A 147 16.74 -6.96 -12.33
C SER A 147 17.78 -7.15 -13.42
#